data_AF-A0A8T1ALW4-F1
#
_entry.id   AF-A0A8T1ALW4-F1
#
_cell.length_a   1.000
_cell.length_b   1.000
_cell.length_c   1.000
_cell.angle_alpha   90.00
_cell.angle_beta   90.00
_cell.angle_gamma   90.00
#
_symmetry.space_group_name_H-M   'P 1'
#
loop_
_entity.id
_entity.type
_entity.pdbx_description
1 polymer ?
#
loop_
_entity_poly.entity_id
_entity_poly.type
_entity_poly.pdbx_seq_one_letter_code
_entity_poly.pdbx_strand_id
1 'polypeptide(L)'
;MIYVSNLSRPSNLKLVAKQYKISLNKLEKHLSSDYKADPHYRFCKGNHMESHLYEGIQPGEFYDKLENILESQKSGYKVSIALGYDLVSKTDDFDTRYFHPNLANTYVFSSPVAINSRADIRKKVISEI
;
A
#
# COMPACT_ATOMS: atom_id res chain seq x y z
N MET A 1 -22.31 -7.12 -23.74
CA MET A 1 -21.22 -6.77 -22.80
C MET A 1 -20.96 -5.29 -22.96
N ILE A 2 -21.17 -4.47 -21.92
CA ILE A 2 -21.03 -3.00 -22.01
C ILE A 2 -19.59 -2.65 -21.65
N TYR A 3 -18.82 -2.18 -22.62
CA TYR A 3 -17.46 -1.71 -22.40
C TYR A 3 -17.50 -0.22 -22.06
N VAL A 4 -17.28 0.11 -20.79
CA VAL A 4 -17.20 1.50 -20.30
C VAL A 4 -15.74 1.84 -20.06
N SER A 5 -15.14 2.65 -20.93
CA SER A 5 -13.70 2.96 -20.89
C SER A 5 -13.35 4.19 -20.05
N ASN A 6 -14.33 5.01 -19.66
CA ASN A 6 -14.07 6.27 -18.96
C ASN A 6 -15.08 6.52 -17.82
N LEU A 7 -14.68 6.21 -16.59
CA LEU A 7 -15.49 6.41 -15.38
C LEU A 7 -15.53 7.86 -14.89
N SER A 8 -14.79 8.77 -15.51
CA SER A 8 -14.82 10.21 -15.17
C SER A 8 -16.08 10.90 -15.69
N ARG A 9 -16.84 10.28 -16.62
CA ARG A 9 -18.07 10.84 -17.18
C ARG A 9 -19.29 10.50 -16.30
N PRO A 10 -20.13 11.49 -15.92
CA PRO A 10 -21.32 11.25 -15.10
C PRO A 10 -22.32 10.24 -15.69
N SER A 11 -22.47 10.21 -17.02
CA SER A 11 -23.33 9.23 -17.70
C SER A 11 -22.84 7.79 -17.53
N ASN A 12 -21.53 7.59 -17.56
CA ASN A 12 -20.90 6.28 -17.39
C ASN A 12 -20.98 5.81 -15.94
N LEU A 13 -20.80 6.71 -14.97
CA LEU A 13 -21.00 6.42 -13.54
C LEU A 13 -22.41 5.92 -13.25
N LYS A 14 -23.44 6.54 -13.84
CA LYS A 14 -24.83 6.09 -13.69
C LYS A 14 -25.06 4.67 -14.24
N LEU A 15 -24.48 4.35 -15.40
CA LEU A 15 -24.58 3.01 -15.99
C LEU A 15 -23.93 1.95 -15.10
N VAL A 16 -22.74 2.25 -14.57
CA VAL A 16 -22.00 1.36 -13.66
C VAL A 16 -22.72 1.20 -12.33
N ALA A 17 -23.19 2.29 -11.74
CA ALA A 17 -23.99 2.27 -10.51
C ALA A 17 -25.23 1.38 -10.65
N LYS A 18 -25.95 1.50 -11.78
CA LYS A 18 -27.11 0.66 -12.11
C LYS A 18 -26.74 -0.81 -12.29
N GLN A 19 -25.65 -1.09 -13.02
CA GLN A 19 -25.19 -2.47 -13.29
C GLN A 19 -24.83 -3.22 -12.00
N TYR A 20 -24.10 -2.55 -11.10
CA TYR A 20 -23.63 -3.14 -9.84
C TYR A 20 -24.58 -2.93 -8.67
N LYS A 21 -25.75 -2.31 -8.89
CA LYS A 21 -26.76 -2.02 -7.86
C LYS A 21 -26.20 -1.25 -6.66
N ILE A 22 -25.31 -0.30 -6.91
CA ILE A 22 -24.73 0.59 -5.90
C ILE A 22 -25.25 2.01 -6.11
N SER A 23 -25.32 2.80 -5.03
CA SER A 23 -25.72 4.21 -5.16
C SER A 23 -24.64 5.02 -5.86
N LEU A 24 -25.06 6.02 -6.64
CA LEU A 24 -24.15 6.91 -7.36
C LEU A 24 -23.20 7.62 -6.40
N ASN A 25 -23.72 8.16 -5.29
CA ASN A 25 -22.90 8.81 -4.25
C ASN A 25 -21.86 7.86 -3.65
N LYS A 26 -22.19 6.57 -3.47
CA LYS A 26 -21.21 5.58 -2.98
C LYS A 26 -20.13 5.35 -4.02
N LEU A 27 -20.49 5.18 -5.30
CA LEU A 27 -19.53 5.00 -6.38
C LEU A 27 -18.62 6.22 -6.56
N GLU A 28 -19.18 7.43 -6.58
CA GLU A 28 -18.42 8.69 -6.66
C GLU A 28 -17.49 8.85 -5.47
N LYS A 29 -17.97 8.55 -4.26
CA LYS A 29 -17.12 8.56 -3.06
C LYS A 29 -15.94 7.63 -3.21
N HIS A 30 -16.10 6.41 -3.74
CA HIS A 30 -15.00 5.44 -3.86
C HIS A 30 -14.06 5.71 -5.05
N LEU A 31 -14.48 6.55 -6.01
CA LEU A 31 -13.69 6.94 -7.18
C LEU A 31 -13.01 8.31 -7.01
N SER A 32 -13.32 9.05 -5.95
CA SER A 32 -12.67 10.32 -5.64
C SER A 32 -11.17 10.12 -5.41
N SER A 33 -10.35 11.06 -5.87
CA SER A 33 -8.92 11.09 -5.58
C SER A 33 -8.62 11.15 -4.08
N ASP A 34 -9.55 11.70 -3.30
CA ASP A 34 -9.44 11.86 -1.85
C ASP A 34 -10.04 10.66 -1.09
N TYR A 35 -10.55 9.66 -1.81
CA TYR A 35 -11.08 8.47 -1.19
C TYR A 35 -9.95 7.64 -0.58
N LYS A 36 -9.96 7.57 0.74
CA LYS A 36 -9.11 6.66 1.51
C LYS A 36 -9.99 5.51 2.00
N ALA A 37 -9.73 4.29 1.51
CA ALA A 37 -10.37 3.08 2.03
C ALA A 37 -10.04 2.87 3.53
N ASP A 38 -8.88 3.39 3.96
CA ASP A 38 -8.41 3.41 5.33
C ASP A 38 -7.93 4.86 5.64
N PRO A 39 -8.52 5.56 6.62
CA PRO A 39 -8.14 6.94 6.95
C PRO A 39 -6.67 7.08 7.35
N HIS A 40 -6.04 5.98 7.76
CA HIS A 40 -4.63 5.92 8.15
C HIS A 40 -3.69 5.51 7.02
N TYR A 41 -4.21 5.29 5.82
CA TYR A 41 -3.40 5.00 4.64
C TYR A 41 -3.16 6.26 3.79
N ARG A 42 -1.90 6.48 3.40
CA ARG A 42 -1.52 7.48 2.39
C ARG A 42 -0.66 6.82 1.32
N PHE A 43 -1.05 7.01 0.07
CA PHE A 43 -0.28 6.62 -1.10
C PHE A 43 0.32 7.85 -1.78
N CYS A 44 1.62 7.83 -2.04
CA CYS A 44 2.31 8.85 -2.81
C CYS A 44 3.01 8.19 -4.00
N LYS A 45 2.59 8.56 -5.21
CA LYS A 45 3.20 8.08 -6.44
C LYS A 45 4.26 9.06 -6.92
N GLY A 46 5.53 8.64 -6.91
CA GLY A 46 6.63 9.35 -7.56
C GLY A 46 6.92 8.78 -8.96
N ASN A 47 7.79 9.46 -9.71
CA ASN A 47 8.21 9.01 -11.06
C ASN A 47 9.06 7.73 -11.03
N HIS A 48 9.78 7.49 -9.92
CA HIS A 48 10.71 6.36 -9.77
C HIS A 48 10.50 5.56 -8.48
N MET A 49 9.59 6.00 -7.62
CA MET A 49 9.35 5.40 -6.29
C MET A 49 7.88 5.55 -5.93
N GLU A 50 7.33 4.52 -5.31
CA GLU A 50 6.00 4.54 -4.71
C GLU A 50 6.16 4.47 -3.19
N SER A 51 5.47 5.34 -2.46
CA SER A 51 5.48 5.37 -1.00
C SER A 51 4.09 5.01 -0.47
N HIS A 52 4.06 4.06 0.46
CA HIS A 52 2.87 3.61 1.14
C HIS A 52 3.05 3.86 2.64
N LEU A 53 2.26 4.75 3.22
CA LEU A 53 2.28 5.05 4.65
C LEU A 53 1.01 4.51 5.29
N TYR A 54 1.18 3.72 6.36
CA TYR A 54 0.10 3.26 7.23
C TYR A 54 0.37 3.75 8.65
N GLU A 55 -0.62 4.39 9.27
CA GLU A 55 -0.55 4.87 10.65
C GLU A 55 -1.46 4.02 11.55
N GLY A 56 -1.08 3.79 12.81
CA GLY A 56 -1.96 3.12 13.79
C GLY A 56 -2.35 1.66 13.48
N ILE A 57 -1.58 0.96 12.64
CA ILE A 57 -1.81 -0.47 12.34
C ILE A 57 -1.37 -1.36 13.50
N GLN A 58 -2.04 -2.50 13.71
CA GLN A 58 -1.55 -3.48 14.66
C GLN A 58 -0.27 -4.15 14.14
N PRO A 59 0.67 -4.57 15.02
CA PRO A 59 1.89 -5.25 14.58
C PRO A 59 1.64 -6.48 13.68
N GLY A 60 0.56 -7.22 13.95
CA GLY A 60 0.18 -8.38 13.13
C GLY A 60 -0.33 -8.04 11.73
N GLU A 61 -0.83 -6.82 11.50
CA GLU A 61 -1.37 -6.40 10.20
C GLU A 61 -0.28 -5.94 9.24
N PHE A 62 0.92 -5.63 9.74
CA PHE A 62 2.02 -5.11 8.92
C PHE A 62 2.34 -6.02 7.73
N TYR A 63 2.48 -7.33 7.98
CA TYR A 63 2.81 -8.31 6.94
C TYR A 63 1.71 -8.44 5.90
N ASP A 64 0.45 -8.40 6.31
CA ASP A 64 -0.70 -8.45 5.40
C ASP A 64 -0.75 -7.19 4.51
N LYS A 65 -0.49 -5.99 5.06
CA LYS A 65 -0.44 -4.75 4.27
C LYS A 65 0.71 -4.79 3.26
N LEU A 66 1.89 -5.24 3.68
CA LEU A 66 3.06 -5.38 2.82
C LEU A 66 2.80 -6.38 1.69
N GLU A 67 2.25 -7.54 2.01
CA GLU A 67 1.88 -8.56 1.02
C GLU A 67 0.91 -8.00 -0.02
N ASN A 68 -0.16 -7.33 0.42
CA ASN A 68 -1.15 -6.74 -0.49
C ASN A 68 -0.53 -5.71 -1.46
N ILE A 69 0.41 -4.89 -1.01
CA ILE A 69 1.12 -3.93 -1.88
C ILE A 69 1.93 -4.67 -2.94
N LEU A 70 2.67 -5.68 -2.52
CA LEU A 70 3.52 -6.47 -3.41
C LEU A 70 2.67 -7.24 -4.44
N GLU A 71 1.55 -7.82 -4.02
CA GLU A 71 0.62 -8.53 -4.92
C GLU A 71 -0.06 -7.64 -5.95
N SER A 72 -0.19 -6.33 -5.67
CA SER A 72 -0.84 -5.38 -6.57
C SER A 72 -0.04 -5.08 -7.84
N GLN A 73 1.24 -5.45 -7.86
CA GLN A 73 2.14 -5.22 -8.99
C GLN A 73 1.86 -6.19 -10.15
N LYS A 74 1.86 -5.66 -11.38
CA LYS A 74 1.33 -6.36 -12.57
C LYS A 74 2.36 -7.10 -13.42
N SER A 75 3.66 -6.93 -13.15
CA SER A 75 4.77 -7.55 -13.88
C SER A 75 5.80 -8.10 -12.91
N GLY A 76 6.81 -8.82 -13.38
CA GLY A 76 7.98 -9.13 -12.56
C GLY A 76 8.69 -7.85 -12.15
N TYR A 77 9.10 -7.72 -10.89
CA TYR A 77 9.76 -6.54 -10.35
C TYR A 77 10.87 -6.92 -9.37
N LYS A 78 11.76 -5.97 -9.10
CA LYS A 78 12.75 -6.07 -8.03
C LYS A 78 12.32 -5.15 -6.90
N VAL A 79 12.39 -5.63 -5.68
CA VAL A 79 12.04 -4.85 -4.49
C VAL A 79 13.24 -4.79 -3.54
N SER A 80 13.44 -3.63 -2.95
CA SER A 80 14.23 -3.47 -1.73
C SER A 80 13.34 -2.78 -0.70
N ILE A 81 13.36 -3.27 0.54
CA ILE A 81 12.48 -2.76 1.60
C ILE A 81 13.36 -2.13 2.67
N ALA A 82 13.08 -0.87 2.99
CA ALA A 82 13.68 -0.15 4.10
C ALA A 82 12.61 0.10 5.17
N LEU A 83 12.86 -0.32 6.41
CA LEU A 83 11.94 -0.08 7.52
C LEU A 83 12.33 1.19 8.28
N GLY A 84 11.34 1.94 8.74
CA GLY A 84 11.52 3.02 9.71
C GLY A 84 10.62 2.77 10.91
N TYR A 85 11.05 3.14 12.10
CA TYR A 85 10.31 2.90 13.33
C TYR A 85 10.66 3.92 14.39
N ASP A 86 9.74 4.09 15.34
CA ASP A 86 9.96 4.89 16.53
C ASP A 86 10.25 3.96 17.70
N LEU A 87 11.39 4.17 18.35
CA LEU A 87 11.72 3.49 19.59
C LEU A 87 11.16 4.32 20.74
N VAL A 88 10.10 3.81 21.36
CA VAL A 88 9.44 4.43 22.50
C VAL A 88 9.92 3.73 23.78
N SER A 89 10.51 4.49 24.70
CA SER A 89 10.91 3.97 26.00
C SER A 89 9.67 3.60 26.84
N LYS A 90 9.74 2.46 27.54
CA LYS A 90 8.66 2.03 28.47
C LYS A 90 8.79 2.65 29.86
N THR A 91 9.92 3.30 30.14
CA THR A 91 10.26 3.84 31.47
C THR A 91 10.38 5.36 31.48
N ASP A 92 10.48 5.99 30.31
CA ASP A 92 10.55 7.43 30.15
C ASP A 92 9.64 7.85 28.99
N ASP A 93 8.48 8.42 29.33
CA ASP A 93 7.45 8.81 28.37
C ASP A 93 7.91 9.94 27.42
N PHE A 94 9.06 10.56 27.66
CA PHE A 94 9.64 11.58 26.80
C PHE A 94 10.76 11.07 25.89
N ASP A 95 11.30 9.86 26.11
CA ASP A 95 12.34 9.27 25.24
C ASP A 95 11.67 8.49 24.09
N THR A 96 11.31 9.22 23.04
CA THR A 96 10.95 8.67 21.73
C THR A 96 12.04 8.99 20.73
N ARG A 97 12.63 7.95 20.13
CA ARG A 97 13.67 8.09 19.11
C ARG A 97 13.15 7.67 17.76
N TYR A 98 13.19 8.60 16.82
CA TYR A 98 12.71 8.39 15.48
C TYR A 98 13.83 7.82 14.59
N PHE A 99 13.59 6.67 13.96
CA PHE A 99 14.49 6.09 12.97
C PHE A 99 13.85 6.15 11.58
N HIS A 100 14.27 7.13 10.78
CA HIS A 100 13.83 7.23 9.38
C HIS A 100 14.34 6.04 8.56
N PRO A 101 13.53 5.52 7.61
CA PRO A 101 14.02 4.54 6.65
C PRO A 101 15.19 5.14 5.89
N ASN A 102 16.34 4.46 5.93
CA ASN A 102 17.57 4.89 5.26
C ASN A 102 18.17 3.73 4.47
N LEU A 103 18.46 4.01 3.20
CA LEU A 103 19.12 3.08 2.27
C LEU A 103 20.53 2.64 2.77
N ALA A 104 21.11 3.31 3.75
CA ALA A 104 22.41 2.92 4.30
C ALA A 104 22.33 1.90 5.44
N ASN A 105 21.20 1.79 6.17
CA ASN A 105 21.18 0.95 7.39
C ASN A 105 19.85 0.26 7.73
N THR A 106 18.74 0.53 7.05
CA THR A 106 17.45 -0.09 7.40
C THR A 106 16.91 -1.05 6.34
N TYR A 107 17.76 -1.47 5.41
CA TYR A 107 17.37 -2.51 4.46
C TYR A 107 17.19 -3.85 5.17
N VAL A 108 16.05 -4.47 4.88
CA VAL A 108 15.80 -5.87 5.23
C VAL A 108 16.74 -6.78 4.44
N PHE A 109 16.99 -6.47 3.17
CA PHE A 109 17.77 -7.30 2.25
C PHE A 109 19.13 -6.69 1.95
N SER A 110 20.18 -7.53 1.89
CA SER A 110 21.51 -7.10 1.45
C SER A 110 21.55 -6.64 -0.01
N SER A 111 20.62 -7.12 -0.83
CA SER A 111 20.44 -6.72 -2.24
C SER A 111 18.96 -6.82 -2.65
N PRO A 112 18.51 -6.11 -3.70
CA PRO A 112 17.12 -6.17 -4.13
C PRO A 112 16.67 -7.59 -4.52
N VAL A 113 15.53 -8.01 -4.00
CA VAL A 113 14.93 -9.33 -4.25
C VAL A 113 14.07 -9.29 -5.50
N ALA A 114 14.24 -10.27 -6.39
CA ALA A 114 13.40 -10.42 -7.58
C ALA A 114 12.13 -11.22 -7.29
N ILE A 115 10.99 -10.63 -7.64
CA ILE A 115 9.65 -11.22 -7.54
C ILE A 115 9.18 -11.56 -8.95
N ASN A 116 9.15 -12.85 -9.27
CA ASN A 116 8.72 -13.36 -10.58
C ASN A 116 7.29 -13.93 -10.53
N SER A 117 6.80 -14.27 -9.34
CA SER A 117 5.44 -14.80 -9.12
C SER A 117 4.93 -14.40 -7.74
N ARG A 118 3.60 -14.48 -7.50
CA ARG A 118 3.02 -14.15 -6.19
C ARG A 118 3.56 -15.02 -5.04
N ALA A 119 3.86 -16.29 -5.33
CA ALA A 119 4.43 -17.20 -4.32
C ALA A 119 5.80 -16.75 -3.80
N ASP A 120 6.54 -15.96 -4.59
CA ASP A 120 7.82 -15.39 -4.17
C ASP A 120 7.65 -14.37 -3.03
N ILE A 121 6.50 -13.70 -2.91
CA ILE A 121 6.27 -12.69 -1.88
C ILE A 121 6.36 -13.33 -0.50
N ARG A 122 5.57 -14.38 -0.24
CA ARG A 122 5.66 -15.10 1.05
C ARG A 122 7.01 -15.79 1.24
N LYS A 123 7.52 -16.45 0.19
CA LYS A 123 8.69 -17.33 0.28
C LYS A 123 10.03 -16.58 0.37
N LYS A 124 10.12 -15.36 -0.17
CA LYS A 124 11.39 -14.62 -0.27
C LYS A 124 11.36 -13.27 0.44
N VAL A 125 10.18 -12.69 0.67
CA VAL A 125 10.06 -11.36 1.29
C VAL A 125 9.53 -11.48 2.71
N ILE A 126 8.35 -12.06 2.89
CA ILE A 126 7.71 -12.12 4.21
C ILE A 126 8.44 -13.07 5.16
N SER A 127 9.02 -14.17 4.67
CA SER A 127 9.77 -15.10 5.52
C SER A 127 11.09 -14.55 6.09
N GLU A 128 11.59 -13.46 5.55
CA GLU A 128 12.89 -12.86 5.90
C GLU A 128 12.76 -11.62 6.80
N ILE A 129 11.52 -11.16 7.07
CA ILE A 129 11.18 -10.04 7.97
C ILE A 129 10.56 -10.62 9.24
#